data_AF-A0A7S2JPR4-F1
#
_entry.id   AF-A0A7S2JPR4-F1
#
_cell.length_a   1.000
_cell.length_b   1.000
_cell.length_c   1.000
_cell.angle_alpha   90.00
_cell.angle_beta   90.00
_cell.angle_gamma   90.00
#
_symmetry.space_group_name_H-M   'P 1'
#
loop_
_entity.id
_entity.type
_entity.pdbx_description
1 polymer ?
#
loop_
_entity_poly.entity_id
_entity_poly.type
_entity_poly.pdbx_seq_one_letter_code
_entity_poly.pdbx_strand_id
1 'polypeptide(L)'
;MFFESWQSSLYKPKGLAIDTVGGWLYWSDHSFKHLARLALSDAGTSDESLAQIVVPGLLSPSGIALDRSARHIYWTDEGSNTIGKARINEGNATRVWTSSTGRGSKPKAIALMSHNVTQQAKCFSTAWFWR
;
A
#
# COMPACT_ATOMS: atom_id res chain seq x y z
N MET A 1 14.60 -16.66 -30.84
CA MET A 1 14.54 -17.24 -29.48
C MET A 1 14.87 -16.12 -28.50
N PHE A 2 13.85 -15.42 -28.02
CA PHE A 2 14.00 -14.47 -26.94
C PHE A 2 13.42 -15.16 -25.71
N PHE A 3 14.30 -15.46 -24.74
CA PHE A 3 13.85 -15.82 -23.41
C PHE A 3 13.20 -14.55 -22.85
N GLU A 4 11.89 -14.58 -22.62
CA GLU A 4 11.24 -13.62 -21.73
C GLU A 4 11.92 -13.78 -20.38
N SER A 5 12.85 -12.87 -20.11
CA SER A 5 13.38 -12.67 -18.78
C SER A 5 12.17 -12.45 -17.89
N TRP A 6 12.03 -13.25 -16.83
CA TRP A 6 11.26 -12.85 -15.67
C TRP A 6 11.78 -11.47 -15.26
N GLN A 7 11.19 -10.40 -15.78
CA GLN A 7 11.42 -9.08 -15.22
C GLN A 7 10.88 -9.23 -13.82
N SER A 8 11.79 -9.28 -12.86
CA SER A 8 11.50 -9.22 -11.45
C SER A 8 10.85 -7.87 -11.22
N SER A 9 9.53 -7.80 -11.46
CA SER A 9 8.67 -6.63 -11.31
C SER A 9 8.53 -6.20 -9.83
N LEU A 10 9.35 -6.80 -8.96
CA LEU A 10 9.53 -6.55 -7.54
C LEU A 10 11.01 -6.28 -7.32
N TYR A 11 11.37 -5.02 -7.13
CA TYR A 11 12.77 -4.68 -6.89
C TYR A 11 13.03 -4.52 -5.39
N LYS A 12 12.11 -3.89 -4.63
CA LYS A 12 12.17 -3.82 -3.15
C LYS A 12 10.76 -3.72 -2.52
N PRO A 13 9.96 -4.80 -2.54
CA PRO A 13 8.68 -4.81 -1.84
C PRO A 13 8.89 -4.70 -0.32
N LYS A 14 8.12 -3.84 0.35
CA LYS A 14 8.23 -3.61 1.81
C LYS A 14 6.99 -4.04 2.60
N GLY A 15 5.80 -3.81 2.06
CA GLY A 15 4.53 -4.09 2.72
C GLY A 15 3.56 -4.73 1.75
N LEU A 16 2.64 -5.52 2.30
CA LEU A 16 1.69 -6.33 1.54
C LEU A 16 0.33 -6.37 2.26
N ALA A 17 -0.74 -6.38 1.46
CA ALA A 17 -2.09 -6.59 1.95
C ALA A 17 -2.89 -7.40 0.93
N ILE A 18 -3.85 -8.21 1.41
CA ILE A 18 -4.64 -9.11 0.57
C ILE A 18 -6.14 -8.80 0.71
N ASP A 19 -6.84 -8.77 -0.42
CA ASP A 19 -8.29 -8.77 -0.50
C ASP A 19 -8.75 -10.14 -1.03
N THR A 20 -9.01 -11.06 -0.12
CA THR A 20 -9.45 -12.44 -0.43
C THR A 20 -10.85 -12.51 -1.03
N VAL A 21 -11.68 -11.47 -0.87
CA VAL A 21 -13.04 -11.42 -1.42
C VAL A 21 -13.01 -10.82 -2.82
N GLY A 22 -12.27 -9.71 -2.98
CA GLY A 22 -12.08 -9.07 -4.28
C GLY A 22 -11.11 -9.80 -5.21
N GLY A 23 -10.30 -10.72 -4.69
CA GLY A 23 -9.32 -11.47 -5.47
C GLY A 23 -8.07 -10.67 -5.81
N TRP A 24 -7.58 -9.80 -4.92
CA TRP A 24 -6.45 -8.92 -5.20
C TRP A 24 -5.36 -9.00 -4.14
N LEU A 25 -4.11 -9.02 -4.59
CA LEU A 25 -2.91 -8.79 -3.77
C LEU A 25 -2.43 -7.36 -3.98
N TYR A 26 -1.99 -6.70 -2.93
CA TYR A 26 -1.46 -5.33 -2.97
C TYR A 26 -0.09 -5.29 -2.30
N TRP A 27 0.84 -4.51 -2.84
CA TRP A 27 2.14 -4.28 -2.22
C TRP A 27 2.67 -2.87 -2.47
N SER A 28 3.62 -2.45 -1.64
CA SER A 28 4.40 -1.23 -1.84
C SER A 28 5.78 -1.59 -2.37
N ASP A 29 6.21 -0.96 -3.45
CA ASP A 29 7.58 -1.08 -3.95
C ASP A 29 8.36 0.21 -3.69
N HIS A 30 9.42 0.10 -2.89
CA HIS A 30 10.28 1.20 -2.54
C HIS A 30 10.99 1.82 -3.75
N SER A 31 11.51 0.97 -4.62
CA SER A 31 12.40 1.41 -5.68
C SER A 31 11.65 1.96 -6.87
N PHE A 32 10.50 1.37 -7.20
CA PHE A 32 9.59 1.91 -8.22
C PHE A 32 8.71 3.05 -7.68
N LYS A 33 8.77 3.34 -6.37
CA LYS A 33 8.03 4.42 -5.71
C LYS A 33 6.53 4.37 -6.02
N HIS A 34 5.96 3.17 -5.97
CA HIS A 34 4.56 2.96 -6.25
C HIS A 34 3.92 2.02 -5.25
N LEU A 35 2.59 2.00 -5.26
CA LEU A 35 1.82 0.87 -4.79
C LEU A 35 1.38 0.10 -6.04
N ALA A 36 1.29 -1.20 -5.94
CA ALA A 36 0.87 -2.04 -7.06
C ALA A 36 -0.05 -3.15 -6.54
N ARG A 37 -0.79 -3.75 -7.48
CA ARG A 37 -1.68 -4.85 -7.21
C ARG A 37 -1.63 -5.92 -8.30
N LEU A 38 -2.02 -7.13 -7.92
CA LEU A 38 -2.06 -8.30 -8.78
C LEU A 38 -3.38 -9.04 -8.57
N ALA A 39 -4.04 -9.45 -9.65
CA ALA A 39 -5.19 -10.34 -9.57
C ALA A 39 -4.75 -11.73 -9.07
N LEU A 40 -5.41 -12.22 -8.03
CA LEU A 40 -5.15 -13.55 -7.46
C LEU A 40 -5.65 -14.67 -8.37
N SER A 41 -6.67 -14.42 -9.19
CA SER A 41 -7.23 -15.39 -10.15
C SER A 41 -6.19 -15.91 -11.12
N ASP A 42 -5.24 -15.07 -11.48
CA ASP A 42 -4.30 -15.33 -12.54
C ASP A 42 -2.91 -15.64 -11.97
N ALA A 43 -2.72 -15.63 -10.65
CA ALA A 43 -1.45 -15.92 -9.95
C ALA A 43 -0.19 -15.25 -10.54
N GLY A 44 -0.34 -14.14 -11.29
CA GLY A 44 0.77 -13.51 -12.01
C GLY A 44 1.21 -14.25 -13.29
N THR A 45 0.34 -15.05 -13.89
CA THR A 45 0.60 -15.78 -15.16
C THR A 45 0.42 -14.90 -16.41
N SER A 46 -0.17 -13.72 -16.27
CA SER A 46 -0.29 -12.72 -17.34
C SER A 46 0.15 -11.34 -16.85
N ASP A 47 0.88 -10.61 -17.70
CA ASP A 47 1.29 -9.22 -17.42
C ASP A 47 0.08 -8.28 -17.26
N GLU A 48 -1.06 -8.61 -17.87
CA GLU A 48 -2.32 -7.85 -17.72
C GLU A 48 -2.91 -7.92 -16.30
N SER A 49 -2.50 -8.90 -15.50
CA SER A 49 -2.94 -9.02 -14.10
C SER A 49 -2.27 -8.01 -13.18
N LEU A 50 -1.14 -7.42 -13.60
CA LEU A 50 -0.37 -6.45 -12.85
C LEU A 50 -0.91 -5.04 -13.11
N ALA A 51 -1.36 -4.37 -12.05
CA ALA A 51 -1.83 -2.99 -12.14
C ALA A 51 -1.09 -2.10 -11.13
N GLN A 52 -0.52 -1.01 -11.62
CA GLN A 52 0.05 0.02 -10.76
C GLN A 52 -1.08 0.87 -10.16
N ILE A 53 -0.98 1.13 -8.85
CA ILE A 53 -1.82 2.12 -8.17
C ILE A 53 -1.04 3.42 -8.12
N VAL A 54 -1.41 4.35 -8.99
CA VAL A 54 -0.72 5.63 -9.11
C VAL A 54 -1.06 6.51 -7.91
N VAL A 55 -0.06 6.78 -7.07
CA VAL A 55 -0.14 7.75 -5.96
C VAL A 55 0.98 8.77 -6.15
N PRO A 56 0.67 10.06 -6.32
CA PRO A 56 1.69 11.08 -6.52
C PRO A 56 2.49 11.31 -5.23
N GLY A 57 3.79 11.61 -5.39
CA GLY A 57 4.65 12.04 -4.28
C GLY A 57 5.18 10.94 -3.37
N LEU A 58 5.05 9.67 -3.75
CA LEU A 58 5.70 8.57 -3.04
C LEU A 58 7.22 8.62 -3.23
N LEU A 59 7.96 8.37 -2.15
CA LEU A 59 9.42 8.38 -2.12
C LEU A 59 10.00 7.07 -1.60
N SER A 60 9.38 6.48 -0.58
CA SER A 60 9.76 5.19 0.00
C SER A 60 8.53 4.58 0.69
N PRO A 61 7.53 4.11 -0.07
CA PRO A 61 6.34 3.48 0.50
C PRO A 61 6.76 2.20 1.24
N SER A 62 6.22 1.99 2.43
CA SER A 62 6.66 0.93 3.35
C SER A 62 5.52 0.01 3.78
N GLY A 63 4.61 0.48 4.61
CA GLY A 63 3.46 -0.31 5.08
C GLY A 63 2.21 -0.03 4.27
N ILE A 64 1.39 -1.05 4.06
CA ILE A 64 0.06 -0.97 3.44
C ILE A 64 -0.97 -1.64 4.34
N ALA A 65 -2.18 -1.08 4.40
CA ALA A 65 -3.35 -1.75 4.94
C ALA A 65 -4.59 -1.46 4.08
N LEU A 66 -5.57 -2.36 4.08
CA LEU A 66 -6.79 -2.27 3.27
C LEU A 66 -8.04 -2.26 4.15
N ASP A 67 -8.88 -1.26 3.94
CA ASP A 67 -10.29 -1.31 4.35
C ASP A 67 -11.11 -1.75 3.14
N ARG A 68 -11.34 -3.06 3.08
CA ARG A 68 -12.12 -3.70 2.00
C ARG A 68 -13.54 -3.17 1.94
N SER A 69 -14.18 -2.97 3.11
CA SER A 69 -15.59 -2.56 3.20
C SER A 69 -15.84 -1.18 2.60
N ALA A 70 -14.95 -0.23 2.89
CA ALA A 70 -15.04 1.12 2.35
C ALA A 70 -14.22 1.33 1.07
N ARG A 71 -13.56 0.28 0.54
CA ARG A 71 -12.70 0.33 -0.65
C ARG A 71 -11.55 1.34 -0.52
N HIS A 72 -10.90 1.39 0.65
CA HIS A 72 -9.77 2.28 0.90
C HIS A 72 -8.46 1.51 1.08
N ILE A 73 -7.39 2.06 0.52
CA ILE A 73 -6.01 1.69 0.83
C ILE A 73 -5.40 2.76 1.71
N TYR A 74 -4.61 2.31 2.68
CA TYR A 74 -3.82 3.15 3.55
C TYR A 74 -2.36 2.77 3.38
N TRP A 75 -1.48 3.75 3.39
CA TRP A 75 -0.04 3.52 3.28
C TRP A 75 0.75 4.40 4.25
N THR A 76 1.99 3.99 4.46
CA THR A 76 3.04 4.80 5.08
C THR A 76 4.16 5.00 4.09
N ASP A 77 4.73 6.19 4.05
CA ASP A 77 5.87 6.51 3.20
C ASP A 77 7.00 7.13 4.05
N GLU A 78 8.08 6.36 4.18
CA GLU A 78 9.24 6.73 4.99
C GLU A 78 10.03 7.89 4.39
N GLY A 79 10.04 8.02 3.06
CA GLY A 79 10.84 9.02 2.37
C GLY A 79 10.23 10.42 2.46
N SER A 80 8.90 10.50 2.42
CA SER A 80 8.12 11.72 2.55
C SER A 80 7.65 11.99 3.99
N ASN A 81 7.86 11.04 4.91
CA ASN A 81 7.33 11.08 6.28
C ASN A 81 5.80 11.27 6.31
N THR A 82 5.06 10.56 5.46
CA THR A 82 3.60 10.68 5.39
C THR A 82 2.89 9.38 5.71
N ILE A 83 1.69 9.51 6.26
CA ILE A 83 0.64 8.49 6.13
C ILE A 83 -0.35 8.96 5.08
N GLY A 84 -0.90 8.04 4.32
CA GLY A 84 -1.90 8.38 3.33
C GLY A 84 -3.04 7.39 3.24
N LYS A 85 -4.10 7.85 2.59
CA LYS A 85 -5.34 7.11 2.33
C LYS A 85 -5.82 7.45 0.93
N ALA A 86 -6.35 6.47 0.21
CA ALA A 86 -7.04 6.70 -1.05
C ALA A 86 -8.16 5.68 -1.24
N ARG A 87 -9.18 6.04 -2.01
CA ARG A 87 -10.21 5.10 -2.46
C ARG A 87 -9.71 4.36 -3.69
N ILE A 88 -9.86 3.04 -3.75
CA ILE A 88 -9.49 2.23 -4.91
C ILE A 88 -10.72 2.01 -5.81
N ASN A 89 -10.70 2.63 -6.99
CA ASN A 89 -11.68 2.41 -8.05
C ASN A 89 -10.95 1.80 -9.26
N GLU A 90 -11.36 0.61 -9.69
CA GLU A 90 -10.87 -0.06 -10.91
C GLU A 90 -9.33 -0.16 -11.09
N GLY A 91 -8.56 0.05 -10.02
CA GLY A 91 -7.10 -0.03 -10.03
C GLY A 91 -6.36 1.28 -9.85
N ASN A 92 -7.08 2.40 -9.89
CA ASN A 92 -6.51 3.69 -9.58
C ASN A 92 -6.89 4.14 -8.17
N ALA A 93 -5.91 4.74 -7.49
CA ALA A 93 -6.15 5.50 -6.29
C ALA A 93 -6.86 6.80 -6.67
N THR A 94 -8.05 7.00 -6.13
CA THR A 94 -8.85 8.22 -6.28
C THR A 94 -9.00 8.86 -4.91
N ARG A 95 -9.13 10.20 -4.86
CA ARG A 95 -9.25 10.97 -3.62
C ARG A 95 -8.10 10.65 -2.66
N VAL A 96 -6.89 11.04 -3.04
CA VAL A 96 -5.69 10.83 -2.22
C VAL A 96 -5.66 11.85 -1.09
N TRP A 97 -5.48 11.38 0.14
CA TRP A 97 -5.21 12.19 1.32
C TRP A 97 -3.87 11.79 1.89
N THR A 98 -3.05 12.76 2.25
CA THR A 98 -1.78 12.54 2.96
C THR A 98 -1.70 13.44 4.18
N SER A 99 -1.09 12.93 5.24
CA SER A 99 -0.81 13.66 6.46
C SER A 99 0.65 13.46 6.84
N SER A 100 1.34 14.56 7.16
CA SER A 100 2.73 14.51 7.63
C SER A 100 2.77 13.93 9.03
N THR A 101 3.74 13.04 9.26
CA THR A 101 4.01 12.44 10.57
C THR A 101 5.13 13.18 11.31
N GLY A 102 5.59 14.32 10.78
CA GLY A 102 6.71 15.08 11.34
C GLY A 102 8.07 14.70 10.75
N ARG A 103 9.06 15.57 10.90
CA ARG A 103 10.38 15.38 10.30
C ARG A 103 11.11 14.21 10.98
N GLY A 104 11.53 13.22 10.20
CA GLY A 104 12.33 12.09 10.69
C GLY A 104 11.54 10.99 11.40
N SER A 105 10.21 11.03 11.36
CA SER A 105 9.33 10.02 11.95
C SER A 105 9.43 8.65 11.28
N LYS A 106 9.75 8.61 9.97
CA LYS A 106 9.98 7.39 9.18
C LYS A 106 8.89 6.32 9.42
N PRO A 107 7.60 6.61 9.14
CA PRO A 107 6.52 5.66 9.40
C PRO A 107 6.74 4.36 8.61
N LYS A 108 6.57 3.21 9.28
CA LYS A 108 6.89 1.88 8.72
C LYS A 108 5.67 0.98 8.56
N ALA A 109 5.02 0.68 9.67
CA ALA A 109 3.91 -0.26 9.71
C ALA A 109 2.60 0.51 9.89
N ILE A 110 1.54 -0.01 9.30
CA ILE A 110 0.18 0.50 9.48
C ILE A 110 -0.76 -0.68 9.63
N ALA A 111 -1.67 -0.57 10.58
CA ALA A 111 -2.73 -1.54 10.81
C ALA A 111 -4.06 -0.80 10.91
N LEU A 112 -5.10 -1.47 10.45
CA LEU A 112 -6.47 -0.99 10.59
C LEU A 112 -7.16 -1.82 11.66
N MET A 113 -7.77 -1.15 12.62
CA MET A 113 -8.63 -1.80 13.58
C MET A 113 -10.06 -1.69 13.08
N SER A 114 -10.72 -2.83 12.88
CA SER A 114 -12.15 -2.85 12.62
C SER A 114 -12.88 -2.55 13.93
N HIS A 115 -13.50 -1.38 14.01
CA HIS A 115 -14.47 -1.07 15.03
C HIS A 115 -15.82 -0.90 14.35
N ASN A 116 -16.84 -1.56 14.88
CA ASN A 116 -18.21 -1.21 14.56
C ASN A 116 -18.41 0.26 14.96
N VAL A 117 -18.64 1.08 13.94
CA VAL A 117 -18.80 2.55 13.96
C VAL A 117 -17.46 3.31 14.12
N THR A 118 -17.06 3.98 13.03
CA THR A 118 -15.88 4.87 12.83
C THR A 118 -14.49 4.26 12.99
N GLN A 119 -13.88 3.91 11.85
CA GLN A 119 -12.46 3.54 11.75
C GLN A 119 -11.53 4.76 11.95
N GLN A 120 -10.51 4.60 12.78
CA GLN A 120 -9.35 5.48 12.85
C GLN A 120 -8.10 4.69 12.48
N ALA A 121 -7.31 5.17 11.53
CA ALA A 121 -5.98 4.62 11.26
C ALA A 121 -5.05 5.04 12.40
N LYS A 122 -4.48 4.06 13.13
CA LYS A 122 -3.46 4.30 14.15
C LYS A 122 -2.09 3.88 13.61
N CYS A 123 -1.15 4.82 13.58
CA CYS A 123 0.25 4.55 13.28
C CYS A 123 0.96 4.19 14.59
N PHE A 124 1.58 3.01 14.66
CA PHE A 124 2.37 2.61 15.83
C PHE A 124 3.83 3.03 15.61
N SER A 125 4.34 3.94 16.44
CA SER A 125 5.79 4.17 16.57
C SER A 125 6.29 3.49 17.84
N THR A 126 7.53 3.01 17.83
CA THR A 126 8.20 2.42 18.99
C THR A 126 8.62 3.53 19.96
N ALA A 127 7.67 4.04 20.75
CA ALA A 127 7.97 4.85 21.93
C ALA A 127 6.88 4.62 22.98
N TRP A 128 7.21 3.76 23.94
CA TRP A 128 6.45 3.54 25.16
C TRP A 128 6.31 4.84 25.92
N PHE A 129 5.12 5.19 26.43
CA PHE A 129 4.95 5.75 27.77
C PHE A 129 3.46 5.74 28.16
N TRP A 130 3.15 5.03 29.24
CA TRP A 130 1.91 5.17 30.00
C TRP A 130 1.89 6.55 30.67
N ARG A 131 0.80 7.27 30.52
CA ARG A 131 0.04 7.94 31.60
C ARG A 131 -1.33 8.33 31.09
#